data_AF-A0A1E5W8Y4-F1
#
_entry.id   AF-A0A1E5W8Y4-F1
#
_cell.length_a   1.000
_cell.length_b   1.000
_cell.length_c   1.000
_cell.angle_alpha   90.00
_cell.angle_beta   90.00
_cell.angle_gamma   90.00
#
_symmetry.space_group_name_H-M   'P 1'
#
loop_
_entity.id
_entity.type
_entity.pdbx_description
1 polymer ?
#
loop_
_entity_poly.entity_id
_entity_poly.type
_entity_poly.pdbx_seq_one_letter_code
_entity_poly.pdbx_strand_id
1 'polypeptide(L)'
;LDIFPAWPMRSLPTPKEGSNLTADSTEDSESSSKNNSNHSSDQHGVAANMASQFDQGSQQQQQEIQHKNMATSSTPKTGKTLDPKVIRRLAQNREAARKSRLRKKAYIQQLESSKLKLAQMEQDMQRARSQGLFLGGSPGANTSSGAAMFDAEYARWLDDHGRRMVELHGALHAHLPDGDLRAIVDDTLTHHDKLFQLKAVAAKSDVFHLITG
;
A
#
# COMPACT_ATOMS: atom_id res chain seq x y z
N LEU A 1 11.18 16.04 -30.41
CA LEU A 1 11.25 15.33 -29.11
C LEU A 1 10.08 15.79 -28.27
N ASP A 2 8.94 15.11 -28.43
CA ASP A 2 7.80 15.18 -27.53
C ASP A 2 8.08 14.30 -26.32
N ILE A 3 8.11 14.86 -25.10
CA ILE A 3 8.46 14.12 -23.87
C ILE A 3 7.35 14.20 -22.81
N PHE A 4 6.08 14.36 -23.20
CA PHE A 4 4.99 14.11 -22.24
C PHE A 4 3.77 13.49 -22.93
N PRO A 5 3.37 12.26 -22.58
CA PRO A 5 2.09 11.73 -22.99
C PRO A 5 0.98 12.43 -22.18
N ALA A 6 0.15 13.22 -22.85
CA ALA A 6 -1.07 13.77 -22.28
C ALA A 6 -2.09 12.63 -22.10
N TRP A 7 -2.46 12.36 -20.85
CA TRP A 7 -3.55 11.44 -20.55
C TRP A 7 -4.90 12.13 -20.80
N PRO A 8 -5.83 11.55 -21.56
CA PRO A 8 -7.16 12.11 -21.72
C PRO A 8 -7.90 12.06 -20.39
N MET A 9 -8.27 13.22 -19.85
CA MET A 9 -9.23 13.34 -18.76
C MET A 9 -10.57 12.73 -19.19
N ARG A 10 -10.86 11.50 -18.76
CA ARG A 10 -12.22 10.96 -18.78
C ARG A 10 -13.08 11.82 -17.86
N SER A 11 -14.09 12.47 -18.42
CA SER A 11 -15.12 13.18 -17.68
C SER A 11 -15.91 12.19 -16.82
N LEU A 12 -15.89 12.38 -15.50
CA LEU A 12 -16.82 11.73 -14.59
C LEU A 12 -18.17 12.49 -14.62
N PRO A 13 -19.32 11.81 -14.69
CA PRO A 13 -20.62 12.48 -14.64
C PRO A 13 -20.91 12.97 -13.22
N THR A 14 -21.42 14.19 -13.12
CA THR A 14 -22.01 14.73 -11.89
C THR A 14 -23.36 14.05 -11.61
N PRO A 15 -23.67 13.62 -10.37
CA PRO A 15 -25.05 13.29 -10.02
C PRO A 15 -25.79 14.58 -9.66
N LYS A 16 -26.93 14.78 -10.32
CA LYS A 16 -27.92 15.79 -9.99
C LYS A 16 -28.62 15.43 -8.68
N GLU A 17 -28.76 16.43 -7.83
CA GLU A 17 -29.59 16.46 -6.62
C GLU A 17 -31.07 16.58 -7.01
N GLY A 18 -31.95 15.78 -6.39
CA GLY A 18 -33.40 15.95 -6.54
C GLY A 18 -34.30 14.78 -6.11
N SER A 19 -34.96 14.97 -4.96
CA SER A 19 -36.25 14.42 -4.49
C SER A 19 -36.30 13.10 -3.70
N ASN A 20 -36.56 13.29 -2.40
CA ASN A 20 -37.59 12.69 -1.54
C ASN A 20 -37.78 11.16 -1.52
N LEU A 21 -37.76 10.57 -0.32
CA LEU A 21 -38.96 10.10 0.40
C LEU A 21 -38.58 9.53 1.78
N THR A 22 -39.51 9.72 2.69
CA THR A 22 -39.58 9.42 4.13
C THR A 22 -39.70 7.93 4.47
N ALA A 23 -39.02 7.47 5.52
CA ALA A 23 -39.39 6.40 6.47
C ALA A 23 -38.25 6.34 7.51
N ASP A 24 -38.39 6.87 8.72
CA ASP A 24 -39.10 6.33 9.89
C ASP A 24 -38.95 4.82 10.10
N SER A 25 -37.99 4.45 10.95
CA SER A 25 -38.20 3.52 12.06
C SER A 25 -36.97 3.54 12.98
N THR A 26 -37.25 3.98 14.20
CA THR A 26 -36.59 3.71 15.48
C THR A 26 -35.85 2.39 15.58
N GLU A 27 -34.69 2.40 16.26
CA GLU A 27 -34.41 1.50 17.39
C GLU A 27 -33.16 1.97 18.16
N ASP A 28 -33.23 1.74 19.47
CA ASP A 28 -32.50 2.37 20.56
C ASP A 28 -31.07 1.84 20.78
N SER A 29 -30.19 2.66 21.37
CA SER A 29 -29.65 2.39 22.72
C SER A 29 -28.50 3.33 23.08
N GLU A 30 -28.64 3.90 24.27
CA GLU A 30 -27.74 4.83 24.93
C GLU A 30 -26.52 4.13 25.58
N SER A 31 -25.41 4.88 25.62
CA SER A 31 -24.55 5.13 26.81
C SER A 31 -24.09 3.93 27.68
N SER A 32 -22.79 3.74 27.79
CA SER A 32 -22.01 4.29 28.92
C SER A 32 -20.69 3.55 29.14
N SER A 33 -19.68 4.37 29.42
CA SER A 33 -18.35 4.03 29.89
C SER A 33 -18.35 3.20 31.18
N LYS A 34 -17.39 2.28 31.31
CA LYS A 34 -16.80 1.93 32.61
C LYS A 34 -15.38 1.40 32.48
N ASN A 35 -14.51 2.06 33.24
CA ASN A 35 -13.10 1.76 33.49
C ASN A 35 -12.91 0.37 34.13
N ASN A 36 -11.75 -0.26 33.90
CA ASN A 36 -10.93 -0.71 35.03
C ASN A 36 -9.44 -0.73 34.67
N SER A 37 -8.67 -0.25 35.63
CA SER A 37 -7.23 -0.05 35.71
C SER A 37 -6.44 -1.34 35.93
N ASN A 38 -5.14 -1.32 35.60
CA ASN A 38 -4.08 -1.66 36.55
C ASN A 38 -2.68 -1.12 36.15
N HIS A 39 -2.06 -0.49 37.15
CA HIS A 39 -0.65 -0.11 37.41
C HIS A 39 0.39 -1.17 36.96
N SER A 40 1.69 -0.97 36.75
CA SER A 40 2.75 -0.01 37.18
C SER A 40 3.96 -0.29 36.24
N SER A 41 4.83 0.63 35.82
CA SER A 41 5.97 1.10 36.62
C SER A 41 6.72 2.25 35.96
N ASP A 42 7.17 3.18 36.80
CA ASP A 42 8.04 4.31 36.51
C ASP A 42 9.40 3.92 35.90
N GLN A 43 9.84 4.69 34.91
CA GLN A 43 11.26 4.99 34.73
C GLN A 43 11.42 6.40 34.13
N HIS A 44 12.01 7.28 34.93
CA HIS A 44 12.33 8.68 34.62
C HIS A 44 13.64 8.80 33.82
N GLY A 45 13.68 9.80 32.94
CA GLY A 45 14.89 10.35 32.29
C GLY A 45 15.34 9.51 31.10
N VAL A 46 15.55 10.03 29.88
CA VAL A 46 16.21 11.27 29.48
C VAL A 46 15.83 11.49 28.01
N ALA A 47 15.09 12.54 27.66
CA ALA A 47 14.96 13.01 26.27
C ALA A 47 14.34 14.41 26.16
N ALA A 48 14.48 15.25 27.18
CA ALA A 48 14.12 16.67 27.08
C ALA A 48 15.36 17.48 26.67
N ASN A 49 15.99 17.16 25.54
CA ASN A 49 17.00 18.06 24.97
C ASN A 49 17.36 17.72 23.50
N MET A 50 16.45 17.98 22.55
CA MET A 50 16.85 18.18 21.15
C MET A 50 15.78 18.86 20.28
N ALA A 51 14.88 19.64 20.88
CA ALA A 51 13.87 20.43 20.16
C ALA A 51 14.34 21.87 19.87
N SER A 52 15.61 22.19 20.12
CA SER A 52 16.20 23.52 19.88
C SER A 52 17.29 23.45 18.81
N GLN A 53 16.96 22.96 17.62
CA GLN A 53 17.77 23.21 16.44
C GLN A 53 16.90 23.02 15.20
N PHE A 54 16.94 24.00 14.30
CA PHE A 54 16.12 24.17 13.09
C PHE A 54 14.81 24.96 13.22
N ASP A 55 14.88 26.10 13.92
CA ASP A 55 14.06 27.30 13.63
C ASP A 55 14.92 28.48 13.11
N GLN A 56 16.04 28.15 12.46
CA GLN A 56 16.92 29.13 11.79
C GLN A 56 16.92 28.83 10.30
N GLY A 57 15.87 29.27 9.59
CA GLY A 57 15.79 29.06 8.15
C GLY A 57 14.67 29.78 7.41
N SER A 58 13.85 30.62 8.07
CA SER A 58 12.74 31.30 7.39
C SER A 58 12.58 32.79 7.70
N GLN A 59 13.49 33.40 8.45
CA GLN A 59 13.41 34.83 8.78
C GLN A 59 14.12 35.77 7.80
N GLN A 60 14.92 35.27 6.84
CA GLN A 60 15.67 36.15 5.93
C GLN A 60 14.96 36.55 4.64
N GLN A 61 13.73 36.08 4.38
CA GLN A 61 12.99 36.49 3.17
C GLN A 61 11.73 37.29 3.47
N GLN A 62 11.77 38.13 4.52
CA GLN A 62 10.67 39.05 4.84
C GLN A 62 11.11 40.52 5.04
N GLN A 63 12.40 40.83 4.87
CA GLN A 63 12.90 42.22 4.96
C GLN A 63 13.19 42.90 3.60
N GLU A 64 13.17 42.17 2.47
CA GLU A 64 13.46 42.76 1.15
C GLU A 64 12.21 43.12 0.32
N ILE A 65 11.15 43.62 0.96
CA ILE A 65 10.00 44.22 0.24
C ILE A 65 9.70 45.65 0.74
N GLN A 66 10.47 46.18 1.70
CA GLN A 66 10.17 47.51 2.28
C GLN A 66 10.91 48.69 1.63
N HIS A 67 11.88 48.47 0.73
CA HIS A 67 12.66 49.55 0.12
C HIS A 67 12.78 49.44 -1.40
N LYS A 68 11.66 49.32 -2.12
CA LYS A 68 11.63 49.58 -3.57
C LYS A 68 10.20 49.79 -4.06
N ASN A 69 9.60 50.92 -3.70
CA ASN A 69 8.39 51.42 -4.35
C ASN A 69 8.31 52.95 -4.18
N MET A 70 9.33 53.65 -4.69
CA MET A 70 9.14 55.04 -5.12
C MET A 70 9.13 55.06 -6.65
N ALA A 71 8.08 55.68 -7.17
CA ALA A 71 7.87 56.09 -8.56
C ALA A 71 7.51 55.02 -9.62
N THR A 72 6.28 54.51 -9.54
CA THR A 72 5.40 54.48 -10.73
C THR A 72 4.08 55.16 -10.37
N SER A 73 3.99 56.42 -10.77
CA SER A 73 2.81 57.26 -10.60
C SER A 73 1.67 56.79 -11.52
N SER A 74 0.72 56.06 -10.95
CA SER A 74 -0.67 56.12 -11.39
C SER A 74 -1.57 56.18 -10.16
N THR A 75 -1.74 57.40 -9.65
CA THR A 75 -2.79 57.73 -8.67
C THR A 75 -4.16 57.33 -9.22
N PRO A 76 -4.98 56.52 -8.53
CA PRO A 76 -6.40 56.79 -8.53
C PRO A 76 -6.61 57.92 -7.52
N LYS A 77 -6.97 59.09 -8.04
CA LYS A 77 -7.45 60.21 -7.24
C LYS A 77 -8.59 59.73 -6.33
N THR A 78 -8.67 60.36 -5.16
CA THR A 78 -9.80 60.44 -4.21
C THR A 78 -9.80 59.41 -3.07
N GLY A 79 -9.72 59.95 -1.85
CA GLY A 79 -10.04 59.27 -0.60
C GLY A 79 -11.51 58.87 -0.54
N LYS A 80 -11.83 57.79 -1.25
CA LYS A 80 -13.08 57.06 -1.12
C LYS A 80 -12.77 55.86 -0.25
N THR A 81 -13.27 55.87 0.97
CA THR A 81 -13.52 54.66 1.76
C THR A 81 -13.95 53.56 0.80
N LEU A 82 -13.16 52.49 0.68
CA LEU A 82 -13.51 51.35 -0.18
C LEU A 82 -14.96 50.98 0.12
N ASP A 83 -15.77 50.78 -0.92
CA ASP A 83 -17.18 50.41 -0.77
C ASP A 83 -17.31 49.32 0.30
N PRO A 84 -18.13 49.49 1.35
CA PRO A 84 -18.24 48.54 2.47
C PRO A 84 -18.38 47.08 2.02
N LYS A 85 -19.00 46.85 0.86
CA LYS A 85 -19.11 45.54 0.22
C LYS A 85 -17.76 44.94 -0.20
N VAL A 86 -16.86 45.75 -0.75
CA VAL A 86 -15.50 45.35 -1.14
C VAL A 86 -14.67 45.01 0.10
N ILE A 87 -14.76 45.82 1.16
CA ILE A 87 -14.05 45.54 2.43
C ILE A 87 -14.50 44.20 3.01
N ARG A 88 -15.81 43.95 3.06
CA ARG A 88 -16.38 42.69 3.55
C ARG A 88 -15.89 41.48 2.73
N ARG A 89 -15.86 41.60 1.40
CA ARG A 89 -15.39 40.53 0.51
C ARG A 89 -13.91 40.23 0.71
N LEU A 90 -13.07 41.25 0.90
CA LEU A 90 -11.65 41.07 1.19
C LEU A 90 -11.42 40.36 2.54
N ALA A 91 -12.19 40.73 3.57
CA ALA A 91 -12.13 40.05 4.86
C ALA A 91 -12.52 38.56 4.74
N GLN A 92 -13.62 38.26 4.02
CA GLN A 92 -14.05 36.89 3.76
C GLN A 92 -13.03 36.09 2.94
N ASN A 93 -12.41 36.69 1.93
CA ASN A 93 -11.38 36.03 1.14
C ASN A 93 -10.13 35.73 1.98
N ARG A 94 -9.71 36.65 2.87
CA ARG A 94 -8.63 36.42 3.83
C ARG A 94 -8.94 35.23 4.74
N GLU A 95 -10.14 35.15 5.29
CA GLU A 95 -10.57 34.02 6.12
C GLU A 95 -10.68 32.71 5.33
N ALA A 96 -11.23 32.76 4.12
CA ALA A 96 -11.30 31.60 3.24
C ALA A 96 -9.90 31.08 2.86
N ALA A 97 -8.95 31.98 2.59
CA ALA A 97 -7.56 31.64 2.31
C ALA A 97 -6.87 31.02 3.53
N ARG A 98 -7.09 31.56 4.73
CA ARG A 98 -6.60 30.95 5.99
C ARG A 98 -7.14 29.54 6.18
N LYS A 99 -8.46 29.34 6.04
CA LYS A 99 -9.09 28.02 6.16
C LYS A 99 -8.58 27.04 5.10
N SER A 100 -8.39 27.50 3.86
CA SER A 100 -7.81 26.70 2.78
C SER A 100 -6.38 26.26 3.11
N ARG A 101 -5.53 27.19 3.53
CA ARG A 101 -4.15 26.91 3.96
C ARG A 101 -4.12 25.89 5.10
N LEU A 102 -4.98 26.05 6.11
CA LEU A 102 -5.04 25.15 7.24
C LEU A 102 -5.43 23.72 6.82
N ARG A 103 -6.47 23.58 5.98
CA ARG A 103 -6.87 22.27 5.44
C ARG A 103 -5.77 21.62 4.60
N LYS A 104 -5.13 22.40 3.72
CA LYS A 104 -4.02 21.90 2.90
C LYS A 104 -2.85 21.45 3.77
N LYS A 105 -2.53 22.22 4.82
CA LYS A 105 -1.49 21.86 5.80
C LYS A 105 -1.83 20.54 6.51
N ALA A 106 -3.06 20.37 6.99
CA ALA A 106 -3.51 19.13 7.63
C ALA A 106 -3.46 17.93 6.68
N TYR A 107 -3.88 18.09 5.42
CA TYR A 107 -3.82 17.02 4.42
C TYR A 107 -2.38 16.61 4.11
N ILE A 108 -1.46 17.57 3.94
CA ILE A 108 -0.04 17.27 3.72
C ILE A 108 0.54 16.52 4.91
N GLN A 109 0.24 16.96 6.14
CA GLN A 109 0.68 16.28 7.36
C GLN A 109 0.13 14.84 7.44
N GLN A 110 -1.13 14.64 7.05
CA GLN A 110 -1.71 13.30 6.97
C GLN A 110 -0.96 12.44 5.95
N LEU A 111 -0.64 12.97 4.76
CA LEU A 111 0.13 12.26 3.75
C LEU A 111 1.54 11.89 4.23
N GLU A 112 2.21 12.79 4.94
CA GLU A 112 3.53 12.54 5.55
C GLU A 112 3.45 11.42 6.59
N SER A 113 2.41 11.42 7.43
CA SER A 113 2.18 10.35 8.41
C SER A 113 1.89 9.00 7.74
N SER A 114 1.06 8.99 6.69
CA SER A 114 0.74 7.79 5.91
C SER A 114 1.98 7.24 5.20
N LYS A 115 2.83 8.11 4.65
CA LYS A 115 4.10 7.71 4.02
C LYS A 115 5.02 6.99 5.02
N LEU A 116 5.17 7.54 6.22
CA LEU A 116 5.98 6.91 7.26
C LEU A 116 5.38 5.57 7.73
N LYS A 117 4.05 5.53 7.94
CA LYS A 117 3.35 4.31 8.32
C LYS A 117 3.50 3.20 7.26
N LEU A 118 3.42 3.57 5.98
CA LEU A 118 3.62 2.62 4.88
C LEU A 118 5.05 2.08 4.86
N ALA A 119 6.04 2.96 5.00
CA ALA A 119 7.45 2.55 5.08
C ALA A 119 7.72 1.62 6.27
N GLN A 120 7.09 1.88 7.43
CA GLN A 120 7.18 1.01 8.60
C GLN A 120 6.55 -0.36 8.33
N MET A 121 5.32 -0.40 7.77
CA MET A 121 4.66 -1.67 7.42
C MET A 121 5.46 -2.47 6.40
N GLU A 122 6.07 -1.81 5.43
CA GLU A 122 6.95 -2.46 4.44
C GLU A 122 8.17 -3.06 5.13
N GLN A 123 8.82 -2.30 6.02
CA GLN A 123 9.94 -2.82 6.82
C GLN A 123 9.53 -4.01 7.70
N ASP A 124 8.38 -3.93 8.37
CA ASP A 124 7.88 -5.00 9.23
C ASP A 124 7.50 -6.25 8.42
N MET A 125 6.96 -6.08 7.22
CA MET A 125 6.71 -7.18 6.29
C MET A 125 8.03 -7.83 5.82
N GLN A 126 9.05 -7.04 5.48
CA GLN A 126 10.36 -7.58 5.11
C GLN A 126 11.04 -8.28 6.29
N ARG A 127 10.89 -7.75 7.51
CA ARG A 127 11.36 -8.40 8.74
C ARG A 127 10.60 -9.69 9.05
N ALA A 128 9.28 -9.69 8.88
CA ALA A 128 8.47 -10.90 9.04
C ALA A 128 8.86 -11.96 8.01
N ARG A 129 9.22 -11.58 6.79
CA ARG A 129 9.80 -12.50 5.79
C ARG A 129 11.16 -13.06 6.21
N SER A 130 12.07 -12.23 6.72
CA SER A 130 13.39 -12.70 7.15
C SER A 130 13.34 -13.55 8.44
N GLN A 131 12.32 -13.35 9.28
CA GLN A 131 12.06 -14.15 10.48
C GLN A 131 11.18 -15.38 10.21
N GLY A 132 10.74 -15.60 8.96
CA GLY A 132 9.90 -16.75 8.57
C GLY A 132 8.43 -16.66 9.01
N LEU A 133 7.97 -15.49 9.46
CA LEU A 133 6.61 -15.23 9.93
C LEU A 133 5.65 -14.76 8.81
N PHE A 134 6.18 -14.27 7.68
CA PHE A 134 5.41 -14.02 6.45
C PHE A 134 6.11 -14.67 5.25
N LEU A 135 5.44 -15.64 4.66
CA LEU A 135 5.92 -16.37 3.49
C LEU A 135 5.75 -15.54 2.22
N GLY A 136 6.85 -15.26 1.52
CA GLY A 136 6.84 -14.80 0.13
C GLY A 136 7.43 -13.41 -0.10
N GLY A 137 8.68 -13.35 -0.60
CA GLY A 137 9.19 -12.17 -1.30
C GLY A 137 10.70 -12.09 -1.50
N SER A 138 11.23 -12.72 -2.57
CA SER A 138 12.32 -12.27 -3.47
C SER A 138 13.14 -13.45 -4.03
N PRO A 139 13.46 -13.50 -5.34
CA PRO A 139 14.38 -14.50 -5.89
C PRO A 139 15.79 -14.20 -5.39
N GLY A 140 16.33 -15.07 -4.54
CA GLY A 140 17.77 -15.14 -4.26
C GLY A 140 18.25 -14.79 -2.85
N ALA A 141 17.39 -14.35 -1.92
CA ALA A 141 17.85 -14.11 -0.54
C ALA A 141 16.91 -14.67 0.54
N ASN A 142 15.68 -15.03 0.20
CA ASN A 142 14.66 -15.41 1.19
C ASN A 142 13.63 -16.34 0.56
N THR A 143 14.06 -17.38 -0.16
CA THR A 143 13.15 -18.47 -0.48
C THR A 143 12.61 -18.95 0.86
N SER A 144 11.30 -18.82 1.04
CA SER A 144 10.67 -19.45 2.18
C SER A 144 11.12 -20.90 2.19
N SER A 145 11.44 -21.47 3.35
CA SER A 145 11.92 -22.86 3.42
C SER A 145 11.02 -23.80 2.60
N GLY A 146 9.71 -23.50 2.53
CA GLY A 146 8.74 -24.19 1.69
C GLY A 146 8.91 -24.00 0.18
N ALA A 147 9.21 -22.79 -0.32
CA ALA A 147 9.48 -22.54 -1.74
C ALA A 147 10.74 -23.27 -2.23
N ALA A 148 11.85 -23.16 -1.49
CA ALA A 148 13.08 -23.87 -1.84
C ALA A 148 12.92 -25.40 -1.78
N MET A 149 12.17 -25.89 -0.79
CA MET A 149 11.83 -27.31 -0.70
C MET A 149 10.94 -27.77 -1.86
N PHE A 150 9.94 -26.96 -2.24
CA PHE A 150 9.09 -27.24 -3.39
C PHE A 150 9.92 -27.34 -4.67
N ASP A 151 10.81 -26.38 -4.93
CA ASP A 151 11.65 -26.36 -6.13
C ASP A 151 12.55 -27.61 -6.19
N ALA A 152 13.16 -27.99 -5.07
CA ALA A 152 13.99 -29.20 -4.98
C ALA A 152 13.20 -30.50 -5.21
N GLU A 153 12.03 -30.65 -4.58
CA GLU A 153 11.17 -31.81 -4.77
C GLU A 153 10.54 -31.86 -6.17
N TYR A 154 10.25 -30.70 -6.77
CA TYR A 154 9.72 -30.61 -8.12
C TYR A 154 10.77 -31.00 -9.15
N ALA A 155 12.04 -30.59 -8.96
CA ALA A 155 13.15 -31.05 -9.79
C ALA A 155 13.31 -32.59 -9.71
N ARG A 156 13.26 -33.15 -8.49
CA ARG A 156 13.30 -34.61 -8.31
C ARG A 156 12.09 -35.30 -8.96
N TRP A 157 10.91 -34.71 -8.87
CA TRP A 157 9.70 -35.21 -9.53
C TRP A 157 9.84 -35.23 -11.05
N LEU A 158 10.48 -34.21 -11.65
CA LEU A 158 10.76 -34.14 -13.09
C LEU A 158 11.71 -35.27 -13.54
N ASP A 159 12.77 -35.52 -12.78
CA ASP A 159 13.71 -36.62 -13.07
C ASP A 159 13.00 -37.98 -13.00
N ASP A 160 12.18 -38.19 -11.97
CA ASP A 160 11.38 -39.40 -11.80
C ASP A 160 10.33 -39.55 -12.92
N HIS A 161 9.72 -38.45 -13.35
CA HIS A 161 8.75 -38.43 -14.45
C HIS A 161 9.42 -38.83 -15.76
N GLY A 162 10.60 -38.30 -16.05
CA GLY A 162 11.38 -38.69 -17.23
C GLY A 162 11.68 -40.19 -17.27
N ARG A 163 12.06 -40.79 -16.13
CA ARG A 163 12.31 -42.24 -16.05
C ARG A 163 11.04 -43.06 -16.31
N ARG A 164 9.91 -42.69 -15.72
CA ARG A 164 8.62 -43.37 -15.96
C ARG A 164 8.15 -43.23 -17.40
N MET A 165 8.36 -42.08 -18.03
CA MET A 165 8.04 -41.90 -19.45
C MET A 165 8.89 -42.82 -20.33
N VAL A 166 10.18 -42.95 -20.06
CA VAL A 166 11.06 -43.89 -20.79
C VAL A 166 10.59 -45.34 -20.58
N GLU A 167 10.22 -45.72 -19.35
CA GLU A 167 9.68 -47.04 -19.05
C GLU A 167 8.37 -47.33 -19.80
N LEU A 168 7.43 -46.38 -19.79
CA LEU A 168 6.16 -46.50 -20.51
C LEU A 168 6.37 -46.62 -22.04
N HIS A 169 7.28 -45.83 -22.60
CA HIS A 169 7.65 -45.95 -24.02
C HIS A 169 8.31 -47.29 -24.32
N GLY A 170 9.22 -47.75 -23.46
CA GLY A 170 9.88 -49.05 -23.59
C GLY A 170 8.89 -50.21 -23.50
N ALA A 171 7.96 -50.16 -22.55
CA ALA A 171 6.88 -51.11 -22.35
C ALA A 171 5.98 -51.24 -23.59
N LEU A 172 5.60 -50.09 -24.16
CA LEU A 172 4.80 -50.05 -25.37
C LEU A 172 5.57 -50.59 -26.58
N HIS A 173 6.85 -50.23 -26.72
CA HIS A 173 7.69 -50.69 -27.82
C HIS A 173 7.99 -52.19 -27.75
N ALA A 174 8.15 -52.74 -26.54
CA ALA A 174 8.35 -54.16 -26.29
C ALA A 174 7.07 -54.99 -26.43
N HIS A 175 5.91 -54.36 -26.69
CA HIS A 175 4.60 -55.01 -26.73
C HIS A 175 4.34 -55.88 -25.50
N LEU A 176 4.57 -55.32 -24.31
CA LEU A 176 4.27 -55.99 -23.05
C LEU A 176 2.79 -56.42 -23.00
N PRO A 177 2.49 -57.53 -22.33
CA PRO A 177 1.11 -57.96 -22.15
C PRO A 177 0.32 -56.91 -21.34
N ASP A 178 -0.99 -56.82 -21.60
CA ASP A 178 -1.86 -55.78 -21.06
C ASP A 178 -1.80 -55.62 -19.53
N GLY A 179 -1.56 -56.71 -18.79
CA GLY A 179 -1.43 -56.67 -17.34
C GLY A 179 -0.22 -55.85 -16.87
N ASP A 180 0.94 -56.08 -17.49
CA ASP A 180 2.18 -55.38 -17.17
C ASP A 180 2.11 -53.92 -17.66
N LEU A 181 1.57 -53.71 -18.85
CA LEU A 181 1.36 -52.36 -19.38
C LEU A 181 0.42 -51.54 -18.49
N ARG A 182 -0.67 -52.15 -18.00
CA ARG A 182 -1.60 -51.50 -17.07
C ARG A 182 -0.90 -51.13 -15.76
N ALA A 183 -0.07 -52.01 -15.22
CA ALA A 183 0.69 -51.72 -13.99
C ALA A 183 1.61 -50.49 -14.16
N ILE A 184 2.30 -50.37 -15.30
CA ILE A 184 3.18 -49.23 -15.61
C ILE A 184 2.38 -47.92 -15.77
N VAL A 185 1.21 -47.99 -16.42
CA VAL A 185 0.29 -46.84 -16.53
C VAL A 185 -0.21 -46.42 -15.16
N ASP A 186 -0.66 -47.37 -14.33
CA ASP A 186 -1.15 -47.08 -12.99
C ASP A 186 -0.06 -46.44 -12.12
N ASP A 187 1.17 -46.94 -12.17
CA ASP A 187 2.31 -46.33 -11.48
C ASP A 187 2.60 -44.90 -11.98
N THR A 188 2.52 -44.67 -13.30
CA THR A 188 2.66 -43.33 -13.89
C THR A 188 1.56 -42.37 -13.42
N LEU A 189 0.32 -42.85 -13.28
CA LEU A 189 -0.79 -42.04 -12.76
C LEU A 189 -0.57 -41.70 -11.28
N THR A 190 -0.18 -42.65 -10.44
CA THR A 190 0.12 -42.37 -9.02
C THR A 190 1.29 -41.39 -8.85
N HIS A 191 2.23 -41.33 -9.81
CA HIS A 191 3.29 -40.32 -9.83
C HIS A 191 2.75 -38.90 -10.05
N HIS A 192 1.67 -38.74 -10.83
CA HIS A 192 1.01 -37.44 -11.00
C HIS A 192 0.30 -36.99 -9.72
N ASP A 193 -0.27 -37.91 -8.93
CA ASP A 193 -0.85 -37.56 -7.64
C ASP A 193 0.16 -36.90 -6.70
N LYS A 194 1.43 -37.34 -6.76
CA LYS A 194 2.53 -36.72 -6.00
C LYS A 194 2.76 -35.26 -6.40
N LEU A 195 2.58 -34.92 -7.69
CA LEU A 195 2.70 -33.53 -8.15
C LEU A 195 1.61 -32.65 -7.54
N PHE A 196 0.36 -33.14 -7.49
CA PHE A 196 -0.74 -32.41 -6.87
C PHE A 196 -0.52 -32.21 -5.37
N GLN A 197 -0.01 -33.22 -4.68
CA GLN A 197 0.34 -33.11 -3.26
C GLN A 197 1.45 -32.08 -3.04
N LEU A 198 2.49 -32.10 -3.87
CA LEU A 198 3.60 -31.15 -3.78
C LEU A 198 3.12 -29.70 -3.99
N LYS A 199 2.28 -29.46 -5.00
CA LYS A 199 1.64 -28.16 -5.24
C LYS A 199 0.73 -27.73 -4.09
N ALA A 200 -0.02 -28.68 -3.49
CA ALA A 200 -0.88 -28.38 -2.35
C ALA A 200 -0.08 -27.98 -1.10
N VAL A 201 1.07 -28.61 -0.85
CA VAL A 201 1.98 -28.23 0.25
C VAL A 201 2.56 -26.85 0.00
N ALA A 202 3.03 -26.57 -1.22
CA ALA A 202 3.55 -25.26 -1.59
C ALA A 202 2.49 -24.16 -1.49
N ALA A 203 1.25 -24.40 -1.93
CA ALA A 203 0.17 -23.43 -1.83
C ALA A 203 -0.21 -23.09 -0.38
N LYS A 204 -0.12 -24.06 0.54
CA LYS A 204 -0.35 -23.84 1.97
C LYS A 204 0.74 -22.99 2.61
N SER A 205 1.96 -23.06 2.09
CA SER A 205 3.08 -22.29 2.59
C SER A 205 3.14 -20.92 1.88
N ASP A 206 3.36 -20.91 0.57
CA ASP A 206 3.68 -19.72 -0.23
C ASP A 206 2.91 -19.78 -1.56
N VAL A 207 1.66 -19.31 -1.52
CA VAL A 207 0.81 -19.27 -2.73
C VAL A 207 1.37 -18.34 -3.81
N PHE A 208 2.11 -17.30 -3.41
CA PHE A 208 2.73 -16.38 -4.37
C PHE A 208 3.81 -17.09 -5.17
N HIS A 209 4.68 -17.89 -4.52
CA HIS A 209 5.69 -18.69 -5.21
C HIS A 209 5.10 -19.60 -6.29
N LEU A 210 3.92 -20.19 -6.07
CA LEU A 210 3.26 -21.05 -7.07
C LEU A 210 2.70 -20.27 -8.28
N ILE A 211 2.33 -19.00 -8.10
CA ILE A 211 1.73 -18.16 -9.15
C ILE A 211 2.80 -17.39 -9.92
N THR A 212 3.86 -16.96 -9.25
CA THR A 212 4.93 -16.13 -9.83
C THR A 212 6.19 -16.91 -10.21
N GLY A 213 6.28 -18.18 -9.80
CA GLY A 213 7.38 -19.09 -10.15
C GLY A 213 7.46 -19.40 -11.63
#